data_AF-A0A950ZP28-F1
#
_entry.id   AF-A0A950ZP28-F1
#
_cell.length_a   1.000
_cell.length_b   1.000
_cell.length_c   1.000
_cell.angle_alpha   90.00
_cell.angle_beta   90.00
_cell.angle_gamma   90.00
#
_symmetry.space_group_name_H-M   'P 1'
#
loop_
_entity.id
_entity.type
_entity.pdbx_description
1 polymer ?
#
loop_
_entity_poly.entity_id
_entity_poly.type
_entity_poly.pdbx_seq_one_letter_code
_entity_poly.pdbx_strand_id
1 'polypeptide(L)' 'MAKNLPLGDAADTHSYRATILLVEDDAAVAYMLSDILTSSGYEVRQAA' A
#
# COMPACT_ATOMS: atom_id res chain seq x y z
N MET A 1 15.95 -18.05 -6.03
CA MET A 1 16.36 -16.68 -6.39
C MET A 1 15.12 -15.96 -6.94
N ALA A 2 14.29 -15.37 -6.06
CA ALA A 2 13.10 -14.65 -6.51
C ALA A 2 13.57 -13.34 -7.18
N LYS A 3 13.20 -13.15 -8.45
CA LYS A 3 13.52 -11.94 -9.21
C LYS A 3 12.61 -10.81 -8.69
N ASN A 4 13.20 -9.75 -8.15
CA ASN A 4 12.48 -8.52 -7.84
C ASN A 4 12.05 -7.89 -9.16
N LEU A 5 10.75 -8.00 -9.48
CA LEU A 5 10.17 -7.36 -10.65
C LEU A 5 10.14 -5.84 -10.38
N PRO A 6 10.60 -4.98 -11.31
CA PRO A 6 10.49 -3.54 -11.14
C PRO A 6 9.00 -3.15 -11.04
N LEU A 7 8.66 -2.36 -10.03
CA LEU A 7 7.36 -1.70 -9.91
C LEU A 7 7.25 -0.63 -11.01
N GLY A 8 6.87 -1.07 -12.21
CA GLY A 8 6.15 -0.33 -13.25
C GLY A 8 6.78 0.95 -13.82
N ASP A 9 7.25 0.88 -15.06
CA ASP A 9 7.33 2.02 -15.98
C ASP A 9 6.58 1.63 -17.26
N ALA A 10 5.28 1.92 -17.32
CA ALA A 10 4.49 2.04 -18.56
C ALA A 10 3.02 2.36 -18.26
N ALA A 11 2.67 3.64 -18.38
CA ALA A 11 1.42 4.14 -18.98
C ALA A 11 0.11 3.36 -18.73
N ASP A 12 -0.28 3.18 -17.46
CA ASP A 12 -1.65 2.76 -17.11
C ASP A 12 -2.37 3.93 -16.44
N THR A 13 -3.08 4.74 -17.23
CA THR A 13 -3.95 5.84 -16.77
C THR A 13 -5.24 5.33 -16.13
N HIS A 14 -5.19 4.19 -15.46
CA HIS A 14 -6.28 3.71 -14.64
C HIS A 14 -6.17 4.36 -13.26
N SER A 15 -7.07 5.29 -12.97
CA SER A 15 -7.30 5.88 -11.64
C SER A 15 -7.84 4.86 -10.61
N TYR A 16 -7.46 3.58 -10.72
CA TYR A 16 -7.78 2.60 -9.70
C TYR A 16 -6.82 2.81 -8.54
N ARG A 17 -7.34 3.43 -7.47
CA ARG A 17 -6.67 3.46 -6.17
C ARG A 17 -6.47 2.02 -5.73
N ALA A 18 -5.23 1.53 -5.76
CA ALA A 18 -4.94 0.18 -5.32
C ALA A 18 -5.31 0.04 -3.83
N THR A 19 -5.93 -1.07 -3.48
CA THR A 19 -6.29 -1.40 -2.09
C THR A 19 -5.15 -2.20 -1.45
N ILE A 20 -4.70 -1.79 -0.27
CA ILE A 20 -3.65 -2.43 0.51
C ILE A 20 -4.25 -3.00 1.80
N LEU A 21 -3.99 -4.28 2.09
CA LEU A 21 -4.26 -4.88 3.39
C LEU A 21 -3.02 -4.74 4.28
N LEU A 22 -3.14 -4.00 5.37
CA LEU A 22 -2.10 -3.79 6.37
C LEU A 22 -2.29 -4.78 7.53
N VAL A 23 -1.24 -5.56 7.81
CA VAL A 23 -1.16 -6.48 8.95
C VAL A 23 0.06 -6.07 9.76
N GLU A 24 -0.18 -5.41 10.88
CA GLU A 24 0.86 -4.87 11.77
C GLU A 24 0.41 -5.08 13.22
N ASP A 25 1.32 -5.56 14.06
CA ASP A 25 1.06 -5.93 15.46
C ASP A 25 1.24 -4.74 16.43
N ASP A 26 2.04 -3.76 16.04
CA ASP A 26 2.21 -2.50 16.77
C ASP A 26 1.25 -1.41 16.26
N ALA A 27 0.40 -0.89 17.15
CA ALA A 27 -0.61 0.10 16.80
C ALA A 27 -0.04 1.46 16.34
N ALA A 28 1.11 1.89 16.87
CA ALA A 28 1.74 3.14 16.48
C ALA A 28 2.34 3.04 15.07
N VAL A 29 2.94 1.89 14.75
CA VAL A 29 3.47 1.59 13.41
C VAL A 29 2.33 1.45 12.40
N ALA A 30 1.27 0.71 12.75
CA ALA A 30 0.09 0.56 11.91
C ALA A 30 -0.56 1.91 11.56
N TYR A 31 -0.63 2.82 12.54
CA TYR A 31 -1.15 4.17 12.33
C TYR A 31 -0.27 4.98 11.37
N MET A 32 1.04 5.01 11.62
CA MET A 32 1.99 5.74 10.77
C MET A 32 1.95 5.25 9.31
N LEU A 33 1.92 3.93 9.10
CA LEU A 33 1.88 3.35 7.75
C LEU A 33 0.55 3.64 7.05
N SER A 34 -0.58 3.54 7.77
CA SER A 34 -1.89 3.87 7.23
C SER A 34 -1.97 5.32 6.75
N ASP A 35 -1.40 6.27 7.52
CA ASP A 35 -1.38 7.69 7.16
C ASP A 35 -0.57 7.94 5.89
N ILE A 36 0.65 7.39 5.81
CA ILE A 36 1.53 7.53 4.65
C ILE A 36 0.88 6.94 3.40
N LEU A 37 0.36 5.71 3.48
CA LEU A 37 -0.24 5.02 2.33
C LEU A 37 -1.54 5.71 1.87
N THR A 38 -2.38 6.13 2.81
CA THR A 38 -3.60 6.87 2.48
C THR A 38 -3.27 8.22 1.83
N SER A 39 -2.27 8.95 2.35
CA SER A 39 -1.82 10.22 1.77
C SER A 39 -1.26 10.07 0.35
N SER A 40 -0.73 8.90 0.03
CA SER A 40 -0.23 8.53 -1.31
C SER A 40 -1.34 8.09 -2.27
N GLY A 41 -2.59 8.05 -1.82
CA GLY A 41 -3.77 7.76 -2.65
C GLY A 41 -4.23 6.30 -2.64
N TYR A 42 -3.68 5.45 -1.77
CA TYR A 42 -4.13 4.06 -1.61
C TYR A 42 -5.36 3.96 -0.71
N GLU A 43 -6.18 2.93 -0.93
CA GLU A 43 -7.20 2.51 0.05
C GLU A 43 -6.57 1.52 1.02
N VAL A 44 -6.46 1.87 2.31
CA VAL A 44 -5.88 0.99 3.32
C VAL A 44 -6.97 0.27 4.09
N ARG A 45 -6.86 -1.06 4.20
CA ARG A 45 -7.67 -1.91 5.08
C ARG A 45 -6.76 -2.52 6.13
N GLN A 46 -7.23 -2.63 7.36
CA GLN A 46 -6.49 -3.31 8.43
C GLN A 46 -7.08 -4.70 8.66
N ALA A 47 -6.23 -5.68 8.96
CA ALA A 47 -6.69 -6.92 9.55
C ALA A 47 -7.20 -6.65 10.98
N ALA A 48 -8.33 -7.27 11.33
CA ALA A 48 -8.91 -7.20 12.67
C ALA A 48 -8.17 -8.12 13.66
#